data_AF-I2JFF5-F1
#
_entry.id   AF-I2JFF5-F1
#
_cell.length_a   1.000
_cell.length_b   1.000
_cell.length_c   1.000
_cell.angle_alpha   90.00
_cell.angle_beta   90.00
_cell.angle_gamma   90.00
#
_symmetry.space_group_name_H-M   'P 1'
#
loop_
_entity.id
_entity.type
_entity.pdbx_description
1 polymer ?
#
loop_
_entity_poly.entity_id
_entity_poly.type
_entity_poly.pdbx_seq_one_letter_code
_entity_poly.pdbx_strand_id
1 'polypeptide(L)' 'MVSFLEAARFKPIIDCSFDFESLVEAFQYLLSGQHLGKICIDI' A
#
# COMPACT_ATOMS: atom_id res chain seq x y z
N MET A 1 -1.94 13.54 13.24
CA MET A 1 -2.30 12.15 12.85
C MET A 1 -1.05 11.32 12.58
N VAL A 2 -0.17 11.72 11.66
CA VAL A 2 1.11 11.01 11.41
C VAL A 2 2.00 10.94 12.64
N SER A 3 2.17 12.06 13.36
CA SER A 3 2.93 12.12 14.62
C SER A 3 2.46 11.14 15.70
N PHE A 4 1.16 10.82 15.73
CA PHE A 4 0.62 9.82 16.65
C PHE A 4 1.02 8.40 16.23
N LEU A 5 0.98 8.09 14.93
CA LEU A 5 1.40 6.78 14.41
C LEU A 5 2.89 6.53 14.69
N GLU A 6 3.74 7.56 14.55
CA GLU A 6 5.15 7.50 14.87
C GLU A 6 5.40 7.29 16.37
N ALA A 7 4.73 8.08 17.22
CA ALA A 7 4.85 7.98 18.67
C ALA A 7 4.38 6.61 19.20
N ALA A 8 3.30 6.08 18.63
CA ALA A 8 2.76 4.76 18.96
C ALA A 8 3.49 3.60 18.24
N ARG A 9 4.50 3.90 17.42
CA ARG A 9 5.27 2.92 16.62
C ARG A 9 4.39 1.99 15.77
N PHE A 10 3.26 2.49 15.29
CA PHE A 10 2.42 1.74 14.38
C PHE A 10 3.14 1.54 13.05
N LYS A 11 3.23 0.29 12.60
CA LYS A 11 3.78 -0.05 11.28
C LYS A 11 2.62 -0.41 10.34
N PRO A 12 2.57 0.16 9.12
CA PRO A 12 1.61 -0.29 8.13
C PRO A 12 1.95 -1.72 7.70
N ILE A 13 0.91 -2.49 7.36
CA ILE A 13 1.08 -3.76 6.66
C ILE A 13 1.13 -3.43 5.18
N ILE A 14 2.29 -3.60 4.56
CA ILE A 14 2.44 -3.50 3.11
C ILE A 14 2.15 -4.88 2.55
N ASP A 15 1.20 -4.93 1.63
CA ASP A 15 0.77 -6.16 0.96
C ASP A 15 1.68 -6.43 -0.24
N CYS A 16 1.82 -5.43 -1.11
CA CYS A 16 2.64 -5.47 -2.30
C CYS A 16 3.05 -4.06 -2.75
N SER A 17 4.09 -4.00 -3.57
CA SER A 17 4.52 -2.79 -4.29
C SER A 17 4.48 -3.04 -5.80
N PHE A 18 4.13 -2.01 -6.56
CA PHE A 18 4.17 -1.99 -8.02
C PHE A 18 5.04 -0.81 -8.49
N ASP A 19 5.78 -1.00 -9.57
CA ASP A 19 6.42 0.12 -10.27
C ASP A 19 5.35 1.09 -10.81
N PHE A 20 5.70 2.37 -10.96
CA PHE A 20 4.79 3.39 -11.49
C PHE A 20 4.19 3.01 -12.85
N GLU A 21 4.96 2.35 -13.71
CA GLU A 21 4.53 1.87 -15.03
C GLU A 21 3.43 0.79 -14.94
N SER A 22 3.33 0.09 -13.81
CA SER A 22 2.36 -0.98 -13.54
C SER A 22 1.14 -0.50 -12.74
N LEU A 23 0.81 0.80 -12.83
CA LEU A 23 -0.29 1.40 -12.07
C LEU A 23 -1.66 0.80 -12.42
N VAL A 24 -1.87 0.37 -13.66
CA VAL A 24 -3.12 -0.24 -14.10
C VAL A 24 -3.34 -1.57 -13.39
N GLU A 25 -2.29 -2.38 -13.30
CA GLU A 25 -2.25 -3.68 -12.62
C GLU A 25 -2.47 -3.49 -11.11
N ALA A 26 -1.85 -2.48 -10.50
CA ALA A 26 -2.06 -2.15 -9.09
C ALA A 26 -3.53 -1.83 -8.78
N PHE A 27 -4.20 -1.07 -9.66
CA PHE A 27 -5.63 -0.78 -9.52
C PHE A 27 -6.51 -2.02 -9.75
N GLN A 28 -6.17 -2.87 -10.71
CA GLN A 28 -6.89 -4.13 -10.92
C GLN A 28 -6.78 -5.05 -9.68
N TYR A 29 -5.59 -5.12 -9.08
CA TYR A 29 -5.35 -5.87 -7.85
C TYR A 29 -6.16 -5.28 -6.67
N LEU A 30 -6.19 -3.95 -6.53
CA LEU A 30 -7.04 -3.26 -5.56
C LEU A 30 -8.52 -3.62 -5.73
N LEU A 31 -9.04 -3.52 -6.96
CA LEU A 31 -10.44 -3.81 -7.29
C LEU A 31 -10.83 -5.27 -7.03
N SER A 32 -9.88 -6.20 -7.14
CA SER A 32 -10.12 -7.60 -6.84
C SER A 32 -10.39 -7.88 -5.36
N GLY A 33 -10.01 -6.96 -4.46
CA GLY A 33 -10.18 -7.11 -3.01
C GLY A 33 -9.28 -8.19 -2.37
N GLN A 34 -8.30 -8.72 -3.10
CA GLN A 34 -7.41 -9.79 -2.62
C GLN A 34 -6.28 -9.32 -1.69
N HIS A 35 -6.09 -8.01 -1.56
CA HIS A 35 -5.06 -7.42 -0.72
C HIS A 35 -5.43 -7.52 0.78
N LEU A 36 -4.46 -7.89 1.61
CA LEU A 36 -4.59 -7.91 3.08
C LEU A 36 -4.15 -6.58 3.71
N GLY A 37 -3.38 -5.77 2.98
CA GLY A 37 -2.73 -4.54 3.46
C GLY A 37 -2.74 -3.40 2.44
N LYS A 38 -1.75 -2.52 2.56
CA LYS A 38 -1.57 -1.38 1.65
C LYS A 38 -0.83 -1.80 0.39
N ILE A 39 -1.31 -1.32 -0.75
CA ILE A 39 -0.62 -1.41 -2.04
C ILE A 39 0.22 -0.14 -2.19
N CYS A 40 1.52 -0.29 -2.41
CA CYS A 40 2.45 0.81 -2.62
C CYS A 40 2.82 0.95 -4.11
N ILE A 41 3.10 2.19 -4.53
CA ILE A 41 3.65 2.47 -5.86
C ILE A 41 5.04 3.05 -5.67
N ASP A 42 6.03 2.46 -6.34
CA ASP A 42 7.41 2.91 -6.31
C ASP A 42 7.62 4.01 -7.37
N ILE A 43 8.33 5.09 -7.01
CA ILE A 43 8.50 6.33 -7.78
C ILE A 43 9.96 6.81 -7.73
#